data_AF-A0AA88VBV9-F1
#
_entry.id   AF-A0AA88VBV9-F1
#
_cell.length_a   1.000
_cell.length_b   1.000
_cell.length_c   1.000
_cell.angle_alpha   90.00
_cell.angle_beta   90.00
_cell.angle_gamma   90.00
#
_symmetry.space_group_name_H-M   'P 1'
#
loop_
_entity.id
_entity.type
_entity.pdbx_description
1 polymer ?
#
loop_
_entity_poly.entity_id
_entity_poly.type
_entity_poly.pdbx_seq_one_letter_code
_entity_poly.pdbx_strand_id
1 'polypeptide(L)'
;MTRASDSDTGNAVKFLYSYGGKILPRKTDGELRYVGGYTRILSVDRAISFAELLVKFGELCGSSMSLRCKLPSEDLDVLVSVTCGADLAAVMEEYDRASAAARKESKVRAILFPVKLLKKVSPHASLVSSADSSPKKPPRYPVAGSCPQTAAYPFCGRDSSPVVGVPVHRDA
;
A
#
# COMPACT_ATOMS: atom_id res chain seq x y z
N MET A 1 -1.47 -7.02 40.68
CA MET A 1 -1.82 -7.98 39.60
C MET A 1 -3.13 -7.50 38.98
N THR A 2 -3.06 -6.80 37.84
CA THR A 2 -4.22 -6.16 37.21
C THR A 2 -5.07 -7.24 36.53
N ARG A 3 -6.31 -7.38 37.00
CA ARG A 3 -7.27 -8.41 36.59
C ARG A 3 -7.77 -8.10 35.18
N ALA A 4 -7.75 -9.09 34.29
CA ALA A 4 -8.27 -9.00 32.94
C ALA A 4 -9.76 -8.64 32.97
N SER A 5 -10.12 -7.54 32.30
CA SER A 5 -11.50 -7.14 32.07
C SER A 5 -12.07 -8.08 31.01
N ASP A 6 -12.79 -9.11 31.45
CA ASP A 6 -13.65 -9.88 30.57
C ASP A 6 -14.80 -8.95 30.17
N SER A 7 -14.68 -8.35 28.98
CA SER A 7 -15.72 -7.48 28.42
C SER A 7 -16.92 -8.36 28.10
N ASP A 8 -17.98 -8.19 28.87
CA ASP A 8 -19.29 -8.78 28.67
C ASP A 8 -19.61 -8.96 27.17
N THR A 9 -19.81 -10.22 26.77
CA THR A 9 -19.95 -10.66 25.37
C THR A 9 -21.17 -10.07 24.65
N GLY A 10 -21.99 -9.27 25.32
CA GLY A 10 -23.17 -8.61 24.74
C GLY A 10 -22.85 -7.34 23.92
N ASN A 11 -21.76 -6.62 24.20
CA ASN A 11 -21.52 -5.29 23.62
C ASN A 11 -20.16 -5.11 22.93
N ALA A 12 -19.37 -6.16 22.79
CA ALA A 12 -18.07 -6.09 22.11
C ALA A 12 -18.19 -6.38 20.60
N VAL A 13 -17.45 -5.63 19.79
CA VAL A 13 -17.29 -5.87 18.35
C VAL A 13 -15.87 -6.31 18.04
N LYS A 14 -15.76 -7.38 17.22
CA LYS A 14 -14.49 -7.98 16.81
C LYS A 14 -14.11 -7.52 15.40
N PHE A 15 -12.95 -6.90 15.27
CA PHE A 15 -12.34 -6.54 14.00
C PHE A 15 -11.27 -7.58 13.63
N LEU A 16 -11.45 -8.26 12.51
CA LEU A 16 -10.39 -9.04 11.86
C LEU A 16 -9.67 -8.10 10.89
N TYR A 17 -8.52 -7.59 11.29
CA TYR A 17 -7.79 -6.57 10.55
C TYR A 17 -6.49 -7.13 9.93
N SER A 18 -6.20 -6.72 8.70
CA SER A 18 -4.96 -7.10 8.01
C SER A 18 -4.14 -5.89 7.57
N TYR A 19 -2.82 -5.93 7.73
CA TYR A 19 -1.90 -4.83 7.37
C TYR A 19 -0.50 -5.34 6.96
N GLY A 20 0.26 -4.51 6.23
CA GLY A 20 1.63 -4.82 5.80
C GLY A 20 1.75 -5.81 4.62
N GLY A 21 0.63 -6.35 4.13
CA GLY A 21 0.54 -7.19 2.94
C GLY A 21 0.02 -6.43 1.72
N LYS A 22 -0.38 -7.18 0.69
CA LYS A 22 -0.89 -6.65 -0.59
C LYS A 22 -2.17 -7.38 -1.00
N ILE A 23 -3.06 -6.66 -1.69
CA ILE A 23 -4.22 -7.27 -2.35
C ILE A 23 -3.79 -7.59 -3.78
N LEU A 24 -3.84 -8.86 -4.17
CA LEU A 24 -3.40 -9.34 -5.49
C LEU A 24 -4.42 -10.32 -6.06
N PRO A 25 -4.63 -10.34 -7.38
CA PRO A 25 -5.49 -11.32 -8.03
C PRO A 25 -4.89 -12.72 -7.88
N ARG A 26 -5.75 -13.69 -7.59
CA ARG A 26 -5.41 -15.11 -7.56
C ARG A 26 -5.14 -15.61 -8.98
N LYS A 27 -4.07 -16.41 -9.14
CA LYS A 27 -3.69 -16.95 -10.47
C LYS A 27 -4.73 -17.88 -11.08
N THR A 28 -5.55 -18.55 -10.28
CA THR A 28 -6.49 -19.58 -10.77
C THR A 28 -7.76 -18.99 -11.36
N ASP A 29 -8.27 -17.88 -10.85
CA ASP A 29 -9.56 -17.30 -11.25
C ASP A 29 -9.63 -15.76 -11.23
N GLY A 30 -8.53 -15.08 -10.89
CA GLY A 30 -8.47 -13.61 -10.86
C GLY A 30 -9.03 -12.96 -9.59
N GLU A 31 -9.64 -13.71 -8.67
CA GLU A 31 -10.27 -13.15 -7.46
C GLU A 31 -9.21 -12.49 -6.55
N LEU A 32 -9.51 -11.30 -6.03
CA LEU A 32 -8.58 -10.58 -5.17
C LEU A 32 -8.39 -11.28 -3.82
N ARG A 33 -7.13 -11.46 -3.42
CA ARG A 33 -6.74 -12.03 -2.12
C ARG A 33 -5.74 -11.13 -1.41
N TYR A 34 -5.82 -11.12 -0.09
CA TYR A 34 -4.78 -10.53 0.75
C TYR A 34 -3.60 -11.50 0.86
N VAL A 35 -2.39 -11.06 0.51
CA VAL A 35 -1.18 -11.88 0.47
C VAL A 35 -0.07 -11.21 1.29
N GLY A 36 0.57 -12.00 2.15
CA GLY A 36 1.60 -11.54 3.09
C GLY A 36 1.04 -10.67 4.21
N GLY A 37 1.92 -9.93 4.90
CA GLY A 37 1.54 -9.07 6.01
C GLY A 37 1.09 -9.82 7.26
N TYR A 38 0.28 -9.15 8.07
CA TYR A 38 -0.26 -9.65 9.32
C TYR A 38 -1.78 -9.62 9.30
N THR A 39 -2.41 -10.62 9.91
CA THR A 39 -3.85 -10.64 10.19
C THR A 39 -4.05 -10.88 11.69
N ARG A 40 -4.78 -9.99 12.35
CA ARG A 40 -4.99 -10.01 13.80
C ARG A 40 -6.45 -9.73 14.13
N ILE A 41 -6.86 -10.03 15.37
CA ILE A 41 -8.19 -9.72 15.88
C ILE A 41 -8.06 -8.67 16.97
N LEU A 42 -8.88 -7.62 16.89
CA LEU A 42 -9.05 -6.61 17.92
C LEU A 42 -10.51 -6.65 18.40
N SER A 43 -10.72 -6.83 19.70
CA SER A 43 -12.02 -6.71 20.34
C SER A 43 -12.14 -5.35 21.00
N VAL A 44 -13.20 -4.61 20.71
CA VAL A 44 -13.47 -3.27 21.26
C VAL A 44 -14.93 -3.16 21.67
N ASP A 45 -15.23 -2.20 22.54
CA ASP A 45 -16.60 -1.84 22.86
C ASP A 45 -17.31 -1.29 21.60
N ARG A 46 -18.59 -1.61 21.43
CA ARG A 46 -19.42 -1.11 20.35
C ARG A 46 -19.59 0.42 20.35
N ALA A 47 -19.46 1.07 21.49
CA ALA A 47 -19.54 2.52 21.63
C ALA A 47 -18.23 3.24 21.27
N ILE A 48 -17.19 2.52 20.80
CA ILE A 48 -15.91 3.12 20.46
C ILE A 48 -16.06 4.20 19.37
N SER A 49 -15.41 5.35 19.58
CA SER A 49 -15.35 6.37 18.55
C SER A 49 -14.38 6.00 17.43
N PHE A 50 -14.63 6.52 16.22
CA PHE A 50 -13.72 6.31 15.08
C PHE A 50 -12.28 6.76 15.38
N ALA A 51 -12.11 7.88 16.09
CA ALA A 51 -10.81 8.39 16.47
C ALA A 51 -10.05 7.43 17.40
N GLU A 52 -10.71 6.94 18.46
CA GLU A 52 -10.12 5.96 19.39
C GLU A 52 -9.77 4.65 18.68
N LEU A 53 -10.64 4.20 17.77
CA LEU A 53 -10.38 2.99 16.98
C LEU A 53 -9.11 3.14 16.13
N LEU A 54 -8.92 4.28 15.47
CA LEU A 54 -7.71 4.55 14.69
C LEU A 54 -6.45 4.67 15.57
N VAL A 55 -6.57 5.25 16.77
CA VAL A 55 -5.45 5.28 17.75
C VAL A 55 -5.03 3.87 18.12
N LYS A 56 -5.99 2.99 18.48
CA LYS A 56 -5.69 1.58 18.78
C LYS A 56 -5.01 0.86 17.61
N PHE A 57 -5.51 1.07 16.39
CA PHE A 57 -4.84 0.49 15.21
C PHE A 57 -3.43 1.06 15.00
N GLY A 58 -3.24 2.36 15.26
CA GLY A 58 -1.94 3.01 15.18
C GLY A 58 -0.92 2.41 16.16
N GLU A 59 -1.32 2.20 17.41
CA GLU A 59 -0.49 1.58 18.46
C GLU A 59 -0.15 0.13 18.12
N LEU A 60 -1.15 -0.66 17.68
CA LEU A 60 -0.99 -2.09 17.38
C LEU A 60 -0.14 -2.36 16.13
N CYS A 61 -0.12 -1.42 15.19
CA CYS A 61 0.61 -1.54 13.94
C CYS A 61 1.92 -0.74 13.90
N GLY A 62 2.15 0.15 14.88
CA GLY A 62 3.34 1.00 14.97
C GLY A 62 3.37 2.19 14.00
N SER A 63 2.24 2.54 13.37
CA SER A 63 2.15 3.69 12.46
C SER A 63 0.71 4.12 12.25
N SER A 64 0.46 5.38 11.89
CA SER A 64 -0.88 5.87 11.54
C SER A 64 -1.49 5.09 10.37
N MET A 65 -2.70 4.59 10.57
CA MET A 65 -3.42 3.76 9.61
C MET A 65 -4.71 4.43 9.12
N SER A 66 -5.09 4.12 7.89
CA SER A 66 -6.43 4.36 7.34
C SER A 66 -7.20 3.04 7.30
N LEU A 67 -8.49 3.12 7.62
CA LEU A 67 -9.37 1.96 7.75
C LEU A 67 -10.22 1.79 6.49
N ARG A 68 -10.17 0.58 5.91
CA ARG A 68 -11.16 0.14 4.92
C ARG A 68 -11.76 -1.19 5.33
N CYS A 69 -13.05 -1.38 5.09
CA CYS A 69 -13.77 -2.58 5.48
C CYS A 69 -14.42 -3.25 4.28
N LYS A 70 -14.40 -4.58 4.25
CA LYS A 70 -15.26 -5.39 3.38
C LYS A 70 -16.66 -5.40 4.00
N LEU A 71 -17.72 -5.40 3.19
CA LEU A 71 -19.07 -5.69 3.67
C LEU A 71 -19.29 -7.22 3.76
N PRO A 72 -20.22 -7.73 4.58
CA PRO A 72 -20.35 -9.17 4.86
C PRO A 72 -20.45 -10.06 3.62
N SER A 73 -21.10 -9.57 2.56
CA SER A 73 -21.36 -10.31 1.30
C SER A 73 -20.45 -9.93 0.13
N GLU A 74 -19.66 -8.86 0.26
CA GLU A 74 -18.86 -8.27 -0.84
C GLU A 74 -17.43 -8.79 -0.84
N ASP A 75 -16.64 -8.68 -1.91
CA ASP A 75 -15.25 -9.19 -1.95
C ASP A 75 -14.16 -8.13 -1.68
N LEU A 76 -12.88 -8.51 -1.80
CA LEU A 76 -11.74 -7.62 -1.50
C LEU A 76 -11.52 -6.52 -2.54
N ASP A 77 -12.22 -6.59 -3.67
CA ASP A 77 -12.31 -5.55 -4.69
C ASP A 77 -13.28 -4.43 -4.31
N VAL A 78 -14.26 -4.70 -3.43
CA VAL A 78 -15.25 -3.74 -2.95
C VAL A 78 -15.00 -3.39 -1.48
N LEU A 79 -13.98 -2.57 -1.24
CA LEU A 79 -13.67 -2.05 0.09
C LEU A 79 -14.27 -0.67 0.33
N VAL A 80 -15.03 -0.54 1.42
CA VAL A 80 -15.59 0.74 1.89
C VAL A 80 -14.54 1.45 2.74
N SER A 81 -14.23 2.70 2.40
CA SER A 81 -13.34 3.52 3.24
C SER A 81 -14.13 4.12 4.39
N VAL A 82 -13.65 3.92 5.61
CA VAL A 82 -14.28 4.45 6.82
C VAL A 82 -13.51 5.71 7.21
N THR A 83 -14.19 6.86 7.19
CA THR A 83 -13.56 8.17 7.42
C THR A 83 -14.15 8.93 8.60
N CYS A 84 -15.33 8.53 9.08
CA CYS A 84 -15.99 9.14 10.22
C CYS A 84 -16.75 8.12 11.07
N GLY A 85 -17.30 8.58 12.20
CA GLY A 85 -18.11 7.76 13.10
C GLY A 85 -19.41 7.24 12.47
N ALA A 86 -20.03 8.00 11.56
CA ALA A 86 -21.23 7.57 10.85
C ALA A 86 -20.93 6.39 9.91
N ASP A 87 -19.82 6.45 9.17
CA ASP A 87 -19.36 5.34 8.31
C ASP A 87 -19.09 4.09 9.14
N LEU A 88 -18.47 4.26 10.32
CA LEU A 88 -18.16 3.14 11.22
C LEU A 88 -19.44 2.48 11.74
N ALA A 89 -20.41 3.28 12.17
CA ALA A 89 -21.71 2.79 12.64
C ALA A 89 -22.46 2.04 11.54
N ALA A 90 -22.50 2.58 10.32
CA ALA A 90 -23.13 1.93 9.17
C ALA A 90 -22.48 0.58 8.87
N VAL A 91 -21.13 0.51 8.85
CA VAL A 91 -20.44 -0.77 8.66
C VAL A 91 -20.78 -1.76 9.77
N MET A 92 -20.80 -1.34 11.03
CA MET A 92 -21.12 -2.25 12.14
C MET A 92 -22.56 -2.77 12.05
N GLU A 93 -23.52 -1.93 11.69
CA GLU A 93 -24.93 -2.32 11.49
C GLU A 93 -25.10 -3.35 10.36
N GLU A 94 -24.38 -3.19 9.25
CA GLU A 94 -24.36 -4.18 8.16
C GLU A 94 -23.93 -5.56 8.66
N TYR A 95 -22.88 -5.60 9.48
CA TYR A 95 -22.39 -6.84 10.08
C TYR A 95 -23.36 -7.44 11.09
N ASP A 96 -24.08 -6.62 11.84
CA ASP A 96 -25.09 -7.10 12.79
C ASP A 96 -26.28 -7.73 12.09
N ARG A 97 -26.77 -7.05 11.05
CA ARG A 97 -27.86 -7.57 10.24
C ARG A 97 -27.48 -8.89 9.58
N ALA A 98 -26.25 -8.99 9.07
CA ALA A 98 -25.72 -10.24 8.52
C ALA A 98 -25.55 -11.33 9.60
N SER A 99 -25.05 -10.96 10.79
CA SER A 99 -24.89 -11.87 11.93
C SER A 99 -26.23 -12.45 12.39
N ALA A 100 -27.25 -11.60 12.50
CA ALA A 100 -28.61 -11.99 12.84
C ALA A 100 -29.24 -12.90 11.78
N ALA A 101 -29.10 -12.55 10.49
CA ALA A 101 -29.62 -13.34 9.39
C ALA A 101 -28.96 -14.73 9.30
N ALA A 102 -27.64 -14.80 9.50
CA ALA A 102 -26.87 -16.04 9.47
C ALA A 102 -26.90 -16.83 10.79
N ARG A 103 -27.51 -16.27 11.86
CA ARG A 103 -27.44 -16.77 13.25
C ARG A 103 -26.02 -17.12 13.70
N LYS A 104 -25.05 -16.31 13.28
CA LYS A 104 -23.63 -16.55 13.51
C LYS A 104 -22.88 -15.24 13.74
N GLU A 105 -22.14 -15.20 14.85
CA GLU A 105 -21.26 -14.08 15.16
C GLU A 105 -20.29 -13.79 14.00
N SER A 106 -20.37 -12.58 13.47
CA SER A 106 -19.57 -12.11 12.33
C SER A 106 -18.57 -11.05 12.79
N LYS A 107 -17.36 -11.10 12.23
CA LYS A 107 -16.27 -10.16 12.55
C LYS A 107 -16.17 -9.14 11.43
N VAL A 108 -16.04 -7.86 11.78
CA VAL A 108 -15.79 -6.81 10.80
C VAL A 108 -14.44 -7.08 10.12
N ARG A 109 -14.44 -7.29 8.80
CA ARG A 109 -13.21 -7.53 8.03
C ARG A 109 -12.60 -6.21 7.58
N ALA A 110 -11.48 -5.84 8.21
CA ALA A 110 -10.77 -4.61 7.95
C ALA A 110 -9.43 -4.85 7.23
N ILE A 111 -9.09 -3.95 6.31
CA ILE A 111 -7.78 -3.84 5.69
C ILE A 111 -7.23 -2.45 6.03
N LEU A 112 -6.07 -2.42 6.69
CA LEU A 112 -5.42 -1.19 7.10
C LEU A 112 -4.33 -0.81 6.10
N PHE A 113 -4.30 0.47 5.75
CA PHE A 113 -3.29 1.04 4.87
C PHE A 113 -2.53 2.15 5.60
N PRO A 114 -1.19 2.13 5.61
CA PRO A 114 -0.40 3.22 6.19
C PRO A 114 -0.76 4.56 5.60
N VAL A 115 -1.00 5.56 6.45
CA VAL A 115 -1.22 6.93 5.99
C VAL A 115 0.12 7.50 5.57
N LYS A 116 0.30 7.77 4.28
CA LYS A 116 1.48 8.48 3.80
C LYS A 116 1.37 9.93 4.26
N LEU A 117 2.12 10.29 5.30
CA LEU A 117 2.33 11.70 5.62
C LEU A 117 3.05 12.34 4.44
N LEU A 118 2.32 13.13 3.65
CA LEU A 118 2.92 14.01 2.67
C LEU A 118 3.87 14.91 3.46
N LYS A 119 5.18 14.76 3.23
CA LYS A 119 6.20 15.64 3.82
C LYS A 119 5.86 17.07 3.39
N LYS A 120 5.24 17.83 4.29
CA LYS A 120 4.99 19.26 4.11
C LYS A 120 6.35 19.95 4.13
N VAL A 121 6.79 20.38 2.94
CA VAL A 121 7.79 21.39 2.59
C VAL A 121 8.76 21.76 3.73
N SER A 122 10.02 21.35 3.59
CA SER A 122 11.13 21.90 4.39
C SER A 122 11.14 23.43 4.26
N PRO A 123 11.29 24.20 5.37
CA PRO A 123 11.54 25.63 5.27
C PRO A 123 12.90 25.87 4.59
N HIS A 124 12.96 26.90 3.77
CA HIS A 124 14.13 27.38 3.04
C HIS A 124 15.06 28.20 3.95
N ALA A 125 16.36 27.90 3.99
CA ALA A 125 17.51 28.81 4.25
C ALA A 125 18.81 27.97 4.17
N SER A 126 19.89 28.33 3.46
CA SER A 126 20.44 29.67 3.20
C SER A 126 21.16 29.75 1.85
N LEU A 127 21.01 30.90 1.20
CA LEU A 127 22.03 31.48 0.31
C LEU A 127 23.37 31.57 1.07
N VAL A 128 24.44 31.00 0.51
CA VAL A 128 25.77 31.64 0.39
C VAL A 128 26.60 30.84 -0.61
N SER A 129 26.88 31.43 -1.77
CA SER A 129 28.20 31.29 -2.38
C SER A 129 28.46 32.57 -3.16
N SER A 130 29.08 33.51 -2.46
CA SER A 130 29.72 34.67 -3.06
C SER A 130 30.79 34.18 -4.04
N ALA A 131 30.69 34.58 -5.30
CA ALA A 131 31.85 34.66 -6.17
C ALA A 131 31.72 35.95 -6.99
N ASP A 132 32.78 36.73 -6.82
CA ASP A 132 32.98 38.11 -7.20
C ASP A 132 33.06 38.32 -8.72
N SER A 133 32.79 39.55 -9.13
CA SER A 133 32.60 40.00 -10.52
C SER A 133 33.93 40.47 -11.12
N SER A 134 34.26 40.13 -12.38
CA SER A 134 35.07 40.99 -13.30
C SER A 134 35.40 40.36 -14.68
N PRO A 135 35.77 41.14 -15.73
CA PRO A 135 34.92 41.20 -16.92
C PRO A 135 35.64 41.17 -18.32
N LYS A 136 34.83 41.25 -19.40
CA LYS A 136 35.08 41.76 -20.78
C LYS A 136 35.91 40.93 -21.82
N LYS A 137 35.26 40.69 -22.98
CA LYS A 137 35.83 40.46 -24.35
C LYS A 137 36.28 41.82 -24.98
N PRO A 138 37.02 41.96 -26.13
CA PRO A 138 36.99 41.17 -27.39
C PRO A 138 38.38 41.05 -28.13
N PRO A 139 38.52 41.10 -29.48
CA PRO A 139 38.54 39.98 -30.45
C PRO A 139 39.86 39.87 -31.28
N ARG A 140 40.04 38.84 -32.14
CA ARG A 140 40.68 38.91 -33.49
C ARG A 140 40.66 37.53 -34.20
N TYR A 141 40.54 37.57 -35.53
CA TYR A 141 40.18 36.49 -36.47
C TYR A 141 41.40 35.64 -36.97
N PRO A 142 41.29 34.85 -38.07
CA PRO A 142 41.20 33.38 -38.06
C PRO A 142 42.43 32.70 -38.70
N VAL A 143 42.55 31.37 -38.63
CA VAL A 143 43.37 30.65 -39.62
C VAL A 143 42.81 29.26 -39.92
N ALA A 144 42.98 28.91 -41.18
CA ALA A 144 42.34 27.87 -41.97
C ALA A 144 42.57 26.43 -41.49
N GLY A 145 41.72 25.52 -41.97
CA GLY A 145 42.07 24.11 -42.05
C GLY A 145 40.89 23.14 -42.12
N SER A 146 40.15 23.17 -43.23
CA SER A 146 39.76 21.97 -44.00
C SER A 146 38.88 20.88 -43.35
N CYS A 147 37.65 20.78 -43.88
CA CYS A 147 36.80 19.57 -43.89
C CYS A 147 37.36 18.55 -44.91
N PRO A 148 37.14 17.23 -44.74
CA PRO A 148 36.01 16.64 -45.45
C PRO A 148 35.19 15.60 -44.66
N GLN A 149 33.93 15.48 -45.10
CA GLN A 149 32.90 14.53 -44.70
C GLN A 149 33.22 13.10 -45.17
N THR A 150 32.81 12.09 -44.42
CA THR A 150 32.34 10.76 -44.89
C THR A 150 31.89 9.96 -43.68
N ALA A 151 30.57 9.76 -43.49
CA ALA A 151 29.81 8.60 -43.94
C ALA A 151 30.19 7.29 -43.21
N ALA A 152 29.22 6.77 -42.46
CA ALA A 152 28.82 5.35 -42.37
C ALA A 152 28.49 4.94 -40.93
N TYR A 153 27.20 4.75 -40.67
CA TYR A 153 26.74 3.80 -39.65
C TYR A 153 27.10 2.39 -40.12
N PRO A 154 27.49 1.50 -39.20
CA PRO A 154 27.06 0.11 -39.33
C PRO A 154 26.28 -0.33 -38.09
N PHE A 155 25.00 -0.61 -38.33
CA PHE A 155 24.24 -1.62 -37.61
C PHE A 155 24.74 -3.00 -38.03
N CYS A 156 25.17 -3.82 -37.07
CA CYS A 156 25.20 -5.29 -37.06
C CYS A 156 25.52 -5.66 -35.60
N GLY A 157 24.70 -6.39 -34.82
CA GLY A 157 23.90 -7.54 -35.22
C GLY A 157 24.78 -8.78 -35.23
N ARG A 158 24.99 -9.39 -34.05
CA ARG A 158 25.50 -10.75 -33.76
C ARG A 158 25.27 -11.01 -32.26
N ASP A 159 25.02 -12.20 -31.74
CA ASP A 159 24.61 -13.49 -32.29
C ASP A 159 24.13 -14.32 -31.09
N SER A 160 22.96 -14.91 -31.24
CA SER A 160 22.69 -16.33 -31.05
C SER A 160 23.63 -17.17 -30.15
N SER A 161 23.04 -17.84 -29.17
CA SER A 161 23.31 -19.27 -28.93
C SER A 161 22.08 -19.95 -28.29
N PRO A 162 21.56 -21.02 -28.91
CA PRO A 162 20.56 -21.91 -28.31
C PRO A 162 21.23 -23.14 -27.69
N VAL A 163 20.56 -23.82 -26.75
CA VAL A 163 20.72 -25.28 -26.63
C VAL A 163 19.39 -25.94 -26.26
N VAL A 164 19.10 -26.98 -27.03
CA VAL A 164 17.93 -27.87 -27.03
C VAL A 164 18.21 -29.06 -26.12
N GLY A 165 17.15 -29.64 -25.52
CA GLY A 165 17.19 -31.03 -25.02
C GLY A 165 16.05 -31.37 -24.06
N VAL A 166 15.05 -32.12 -24.54
CA VAL A 166 13.81 -32.54 -23.85
C VAL A 166 13.92 -34.02 -23.37
N PRO A 167 12.87 -34.69 -22.86
CA PRO A 167 12.84 -35.42 -21.58
C PRO A 167 13.09 -36.94 -21.70
N VAL A 168 13.21 -37.65 -20.57
CA VAL A 168 13.13 -39.12 -20.53
C VAL A 168 11.95 -39.54 -19.67
N HIS A 169 11.12 -40.41 -20.24
CA HIS A 169 9.92 -41.02 -19.66
C HIS A 169 10.20 -42.51 -19.41
N ARG A 170 9.62 -43.03 -18.31
CA ARG A 170 9.23 -44.43 -18.00
C ARG A 170 10.28 -45.56 -17.99
N ASP A 171 10.26 -46.33 -16.90
CA ASP A 171 9.73 -47.71 -16.77
C ASP A 171 9.94 -48.14 -15.29
N ALA A 172 9.19 -49.02 -14.63
CA ALA A 172 8.04 -49.87 -14.89
C ALA A 172 7.29 -50.08 -13.55
#